data_AF-A0A497EUG5-F1
#
_entry.id   AF-A0A497EUG5-F1
#
_cell.length_a   1.000
_cell.length_b   1.000
_cell.length_c   1.000
_cell.angle_alpha   90.00
_cell.angle_beta   90.00
_cell.angle_gamma   90.00
#
_symmetry.space_group_name_H-M   'P 1'
#
loop_
_entity.id
_entity.type
_entity.pdbx_description
1 polymer ?
#
loop_
_entity_poly.entity_id
_entity_poly.type
_entity_poly.pdbx_seq_one_letter_code
_entity_poly.pdbx_strand_id
1 'polypeptide(L)'
;DIDNERDKWKATIEVCKEIISFLEKYGISKSIIVKWSGKAAHIHIHHEALSPELRRKYNPLDLAYAIVEYVIKKLEDKIRNIASKYLAEKLKVDNEHDPQQLFTCPLSLHRELNCVSICINPNDLDSFSLEWTDPSSFKHYDDWNKFEIGEADELALKAIEIVGRYPGPYKRRGRRKHPSVDEMIMKWLRKFNSFNG
;
A
#
# COMPACT_ATOMS: atom_id res chain seq x y z
N ASP A 1 -6.75 0.06 0.72
CA ASP A 1 -7.79 1.00 0.25
C ASP A 1 -8.94 1.06 1.24
N ILE A 2 -9.65 2.20 1.29
CA ILE A 2 -10.80 2.42 2.16
C ILE A 2 -12.00 2.73 1.27
N ASP A 3 -12.78 1.71 0.99
CA ASP A 3 -13.95 1.77 0.12
C ASP A 3 -15.23 1.95 0.93
N ASN A 4 -16.14 2.74 0.38
CA ASN A 4 -17.45 2.98 1.00
C ASN A 4 -18.44 3.53 -0.05
N GLU A 5 -19.67 3.77 0.39
CA GLU A 5 -20.62 4.60 -0.34
C GLU A 5 -20.21 6.07 -0.25
N ARG A 6 -20.31 6.78 -1.39
CA ARG A 6 -19.82 8.17 -1.51
C ARG A 6 -20.55 9.15 -0.58
N ASP A 7 -21.84 8.95 -0.33
CA ASP A 7 -22.63 9.74 0.61
C ASP A 7 -22.19 9.54 2.07
N LYS A 8 -21.57 8.40 2.37
CA LYS A 8 -20.98 8.05 3.67
C LYS A 8 -19.49 8.43 3.78
N TRP A 9 -18.98 9.33 2.95
CA TRP A 9 -17.56 9.74 2.94
C TRP A 9 -17.03 10.18 4.31
N LYS A 10 -17.87 10.73 5.20
CA LYS A 10 -17.46 11.10 6.56
C LYS A 10 -16.96 9.91 7.37
N ALA A 11 -17.57 8.73 7.20
CA ALA A 11 -17.08 7.50 7.82
C ALA A 11 -15.71 7.10 7.26
N THR A 12 -15.51 7.25 5.94
CA THR A 12 -14.24 6.99 5.26
C THR A 12 -13.13 7.89 5.82
N ILE A 13 -13.40 9.18 6.00
CA ILE A 13 -12.45 10.13 6.58
C ILE A 13 -12.17 9.82 8.05
N GLU A 14 -13.18 9.44 8.85
CA GLU A 14 -12.95 9.04 10.25
C GLU A 14 -12.05 7.80 10.34
N VAL A 15 -12.20 6.82 9.44
CA VAL A 15 -11.26 5.70 9.32
C VAL A 15 -9.86 6.18 8.91
N CYS A 16 -9.74 7.11 7.97
CA CYS A 16 -8.44 7.67 7.61
C CYS A 16 -7.73 8.26 8.83
N LYS A 17 -8.44 9.03 9.65
CA LYS A 17 -7.89 9.63 10.88
C LYS A 17 -7.43 8.58 11.88
N GLU A 18 -8.19 7.51 12.08
CA GLU A 18 -7.78 6.41 12.98
C GLU A 18 -6.54 5.68 12.49
N ILE A 19 -6.43 5.45 11.17
CA ILE A 19 -5.24 4.84 10.57
C ILE A 19 -4.03 5.77 10.72
N ILE A 20 -4.17 7.06 10.42
CA ILE A 20 -3.07 8.03 10.55
C ILE A 20 -2.61 8.13 12.00
N SER A 21 -3.54 8.27 12.94
CA SER A 21 -3.20 8.30 14.37
C SER A 21 -2.52 7.01 14.84
N PHE A 22 -2.86 5.86 14.25
CA PHE A 22 -2.15 4.61 14.51
C PHE A 22 -0.72 4.65 13.97
N LEU A 23 -0.52 5.10 12.73
CA LEU A 23 0.82 5.20 12.10
C LEU A 23 1.72 6.19 12.85
N GLU A 24 1.18 7.33 13.28
CA GLU A 24 1.90 8.34 14.07
C GLU A 24 2.41 7.80 15.41
N LYS A 25 1.69 6.85 16.04
CA LYS A 25 2.15 6.17 17.27
C LYS A 25 3.40 5.31 17.05
N TYR A 26 3.66 4.93 15.80
CA TYR A 26 4.89 4.26 15.38
C TYR A 26 5.93 5.24 14.82
N GLY A 27 5.72 6.55 15.00
CA GLY A 27 6.62 7.60 14.53
C GLY A 27 6.45 7.97 13.06
N ILE A 28 5.51 7.37 12.34
CA ILE A 28 5.29 7.62 10.91
C ILE A 28 4.36 8.83 10.75
N SER A 29 4.92 9.96 10.35
CA SER A 29 4.19 11.22 10.19
C SER A 29 4.53 11.95 8.89
N LYS A 30 5.76 11.81 8.38
CA LYS A 30 6.22 12.52 7.17
C LYS A 30 5.94 11.74 5.90
N SER A 31 5.93 10.42 5.99
CA SER A 31 5.80 9.52 4.83
C SER A 31 4.38 9.04 4.56
N ILE A 32 3.35 9.69 5.12
CA ILE A 32 1.95 9.32 4.90
C ILE A 32 1.39 10.09 3.71
N ILE A 33 0.84 9.35 2.75
CA ILE A 33 0.11 9.91 1.60
C ILE A 33 -1.36 9.58 1.78
N VAL A 34 -2.20 10.60 1.85
CA VAL A 34 -3.66 10.44 1.82
C VAL A 34 -4.16 10.88 0.46
N LYS A 35 -4.90 10.02 -0.24
CA LYS A 35 -5.45 10.29 -1.57
C LYS A 35 -6.93 9.99 -1.58
N TRP A 36 -7.73 10.89 -2.13
CA TRP A 36 -9.14 10.67 -2.40
C TRP A 36 -9.34 10.44 -3.89
N SER A 37 -9.84 9.26 -4.27
CA SER A 37 -9.99 8.84 -5.67
C SER A 37 -11.42 9.02 -6.20
N GLY A 38 -12.32 9.62 -5.44
CA GLY A 38 -13.70 9.91 -5.83
C GLY A 38 -14.72 9.18 -4.98
N LYS A 39 -14.71 7.84 -4.98
CA LYS A 39 -15.57 7.01 -4.11
C LYS A 39 -14.84 6.49 -2.87
N ALA A 40 -13.51 6.48 -2.90
CA ALA A 40 -12.67 5.84 -1.90
C ALA A 40 -11.52 6.75 -1.45
N ALA A 41 -11.00 6.45 -0.27
CA ALA A 41 -9.75 7.01 0.22
C ALA A 41 -8.64 5.95 0.20
N HIS A 42 -7.43 6.39 -0.05
CA HIS A 42 -6.24 5.55 -0.06
C HIS A 42 -5.24 6.16 0.90
N ILE A 43 -4.69 5.33 1.79
CA ILE A 43 -3.56 5.70 2.64
C ILE A 43 -2.38 4.88 2.17
N HIS A 44 -1.33 5.57 1.74
CA HIS A 44 -0.07 4.93 1.40
C HIS A 44 0.99 5.38 2.40
N ILE A 45 1.95 4.48 2.65
CA ILE A 45 3.25 4.85 3.22
C ILE A 45 4.19 4.99 2.03
N HIS A 46 4.92 6.11 1.93
CA HIS A 46 5.91 6.29 0.89
C HIS A 46 6.94 5.15 0.95
N HIS A 47 7.17 4.46 -0.16
CA HIS A 47 7.99 3.25 -0.18
C HIS A 47 9.45 3.48 0.26
N GLU A 48 9.99 4.69 0.07
CA GLU A 48 11.33 5.07 0.55
C GLU A 48 11.40 5.36 2.05
N ALA A 49 10.26 5.36 2.74
CA ALA A 49 10.22 5.35 4.20
C ALA A 49 10.76 4.04 4.79
N LEU A 50 10.81 2.98 3.99
CA LEU A 50 11.50 1.73 4.32
C LEU A 50 12.97 1.85 3.93
N SER A 51 13.85 1.61 4.89
CA SER A 51 15.29 1.76 4.67
C SER A 51 15.79 0.86 3.53
N PRO A 52 16.83 1.28 2.79
CA PRO A 52 17.48 0.43 1.80
C PRO A 52 17.93 -0.91 2.39
N GLU A 53 18.35 -0.94 3.65
CA GLU A 53 18.74 -2.14 4.39
C GLU A 53 17.58 -3.12 4.51
N LEU A 54 16.40 -2.63 4.91
CA LEU A 54 15.20 -3.45 5.07
C LEU A 54 14.68 -3.94 3.71
N ARG A 55 14.64 -3.06 2.70
CA ARG A 55 14.22 -3.40 1.32
C ARG A 55 15.14 -4.41 0.64
N ARG A 56 16.41 -4.49 1.03
CA ARG A 56 17.34 -5.55 0.58
C ARG A 56 17.09 -6.90 1.27
N LYS A 57 16.59 -6.89 2.51
CA LYS A 57 16.39 -8.08 3.34
C LYS A 57 15.06 -8.80 3.08
N TYR A 58 14.01 -8.04 2.78
CA TYR A 58 12.66 -8.57 2.59
C TYR A 58 12.11 -8.23 1.20
N ASN A 59 11.20 -9.06 0.70
CA ASN A 59 10.46 -8.74 -0.52
C ASN A 59 9.53 -7.54 -0.24
N PRO A 60 9.51 -6.49 -1.09
CA PRO A 60 8.62 -5.34 -0.90
C PRO A 60 7.14 -5.71 -0.75
N LEU A 61 6.67 -6.74 -1.45
CA LEU A 61 5.29 -7.23 -1.36
C LEU A 61 5.00 -7.87 0.01
N ASP A 62 5.97 -8.60 0.57
CA ASP A 62 5.83 -9.19 1.91
C ASP A 62 5.70 -8.07 2.97
N LEU A 63 6.52 -7.03 2.86
CA LEU A 63 6.49 -5.89 3.78
C LEU A 63 5.17 -5.12 3.65
N ALA A 64 4.76 -4.77 2.42
CA ALA A 64 3.51 -4.06 2.17
C ALA A 64 2.30 -4.82 2.76
N TYR A 65 2.18 -6.10 2.41
CA TYR A 65 1.11 -6.96 2.93
C TYR A 65 1.11 -7.07 4.44
N ALA A 66 2.28 -7.31 5.04
CA ALA A 66 2.37 -7.44 6.48
C ALA A 66 1.92 -6.16 7.18
N ILE A 67 2.41 -5.00 6.73
CA ILE A 67 2.08 -3.69 7.32
C ILE A 67 0.58 -3.43 7.25
N VAL A 68 -0.03 -3.55 6.07
CA VAL A 68 -1.45 -3.25 5.88
C VAL A 68 -2.32 -4.21 6.69
N GLU A 69 -2.04 -5.51 6.64
CA GLU A 69 -2.77 -6.51 7.43
C GLU A 69 -2.65 -6.25 8.93
N TYR A 70 -1.46 -5.87 9.39
CA TYR A 70 -1.22 -5.56 10.79
C TYR A 70 -2.04 -4.35 11.24
N VAL A 71 -2.06 -3.29 10.45
CA VAL A 71 -2.87 -2.08 10.71
C VAL A 71 -4.35 -2.43 10.76
N ILE A 72 -4.87 -3.16 9.77
CA ILE A 72 -6.29 -3.56 9.69
C ILE A 72 -6.67 -4.37 10.94
N LYS A 73 -5.89 -5.40 11.30
CA LYS A 73 -6.14 -6.22 12.49
C LYS A 73 -6.11 -5.42 13.79
N LYS A 74 -5.27 -4.40 13.89
CA LYS A 74 -5.19 -3.56 15.09
C LYS A 74 -6.32 -2.54 15.20
N LEU A 75 -6.97 -2.21 14.08
CA LEU A 75 -8.03 -1.20 14.01
C LEU A 75 -9.42 -1.79 13.73
N GLU A 76 -9.55 -3.12 13.63
CA GLU A 76 -10.79 -3.81 13.28
C GLU A 76 -11.99 -3.34 14.11
N ASP A 77 -11.86 -3.33 15.44
CA ASP A 77 -12.93 -2.88 16.35
C ASP A 77 -13.31 -1.41 16.12
N LYS A 78 -12.32 -0.54 15.88
CA LYS A 78 -12.55 0.88 15.62
C LYS A 78 -13.25 1.10 14.29
N ILE A 79 -12.81 0.41 13.24
CA ILE A 79 -13.43 0.46 11.91
C ILE A 79 -14.88 0.00 12.00
N ARG A 80 -15.15 -1.10 12.72
CA ARG A 80 -16.52 -1.61 12.93
C ARG A 80 -17.39 -0.62 13.70
N ASN A 81 -16.85 0.02 14.72
CA ASN A 81 -17.55 1.05 15.48
C ASN A 81 -17.90 2.27 14.61
N ILE A 82 -16.97 2.71 13.75
CA ILE A 82 -17.21 3.80 12.79
C ILE A 82 -18.28 3.39 11.77
N ALA A 83 -18.18 2.20 11.17
CA ALA A 83 -19.18 1.70 10.24
C ALA A 83 -20.59 1.73 10.86
N SER A 84 -20.71 1.27 12.11
CA SER A 84 -21.98 1.27 12.85
C SER A 84 -22.47 2.68 13.17
N LYS A 85 -21.59 3.57 13.63
CA LYS A 85 -21.90 4.97 13.96
C LYS A 85 -22.48 5.76 12.78
N TYR A 86 -21.99 5.51 11.56
CA TYR A 86 -22.42 6.22 10.35
C TYR A 86 -23.44 5.47 9.49
N LEU A 87 -23.86 4.27 9.93
CA LEU A 87 -24.69 3.35 9.13
C LEU A 87 -24.06 3.12 7.74
N ALA A 88 -22.75 2.84 7.73
CA ALA A 88 -21.93 2.64 6.53
C ALA A 88 -21.61 1.14 6.39
N GLU A 89 -22.63 0.34 6.04
CA GLU A 89 -22.52 -1.12 5.98
C GLU A 89 -21.51 -1.63 4.92
N LYS A 90 -21.25 -0.83 3.89
CA LYS A 90 -20.29 -1.14 2.83
C LYS A 90 -18.89 -0.60 3.10
N LEU A 91 -18.64 0.02 4.25
CA LEU A 91 -17.32 0.51 4.63
C LEU A 91 -16.37 -0.68 4.78
N LYS A 92 -15.30 -0.69 3.98
CA LYS A 92 -14.32 -1.75 3.95
C LYS A 92 -12.91 -1.17 3.88
N VAL A 93 -12.00 -1.75 4.66
CA VAL A 93 -10.58 -1.44 4.59
C VAL A 93 -9.88 -2.69 4.10
N ASP A 94 -9.32 -2.62 2.90
CA ASP A 94 -8.75 -3.77 2.23
C ASP A 94 -7.24 -3.72 2.09
N ASN A 95 -6.67 -4.90 2.28
CA ASN A 95 -5.29 -5.24 1.97
C ASN A 95 -5.18 -5.74 0.53
N GLU A 96 -5.46 -4.85 -0.43
CA GLU A 96 -5.29 -5.17 -1.83
C GLU A 96 -3.82 -4.99 -2.22
N HIS A 97 -3.13 -6.12 -2.39
CA HIS A 97 -1.79 -6.15 -2.96
C HIS A 97 -1.69 -7.25 -4.01
N ASP A 98 -1.87 -6.88 -5.28
CA ASP A 98 -1.49 -7.70 -6.44
C ASP A 98 -0.29 -7.04 -7.14
N PRO A 99 0.77 -7.78 -7.51
CA PRO A 99 1.86 -7.25 -8.34
C PRO A 99 1.42 -6.59 -9.66
N GLN A 100 0.23 -6.92 -10.16
CA GLN A 100 -0.39 -6.34 -11.36
C GLN A 100 -1.39 -5.21 -11.04
N GLN A 101 -1.56 -4.86 -9.78
CA GLN A 101 -2.51 -3.84 -9.36
C GLN A 101 -2.10 -2.47 -9.89
N LEU A 102 -3.05 -1.80 -10.54
CA LEU A 102 -2.91 -0.42 -10.98
C LEU A 102 -3.52 0.50 -9.92
N PHE A 103 -2.80 1.57 -9.59
CA PHE A 103 -3.28 2.59 -8.68
C PHE A 103 -3.67 3.86 -9.43
N THR A 104 -4.78 4.47 -9.03
CA THR A 104 -5.20 5.79 -9.53
C THR A 104 -4.13 6.83 -9.24
N CYS A 105 -3.63 7.51 -10.27
CA CYS A 105 -2.65 8.58 -10.14
C CYS A 105 -3.29 9.82 -9.49
N PRO A 106 -2.58 10.60 -8.66
CA PRO A 106 -3.03 11.94 -8.30
C PRO A 106 -3.33 12.79 -9.55
N LEU A 107 -4.33 13.66 -9.45
CA LEU A 107 -4.81 14.55 -10.52
C LEU A 107 -5.41 13.86 -11.76
N SER A 108 -5.66 12.55 -11.72
CA SER A 108 -6.44 11.87 -12.76
C SER A 108 -7.94 12.12 -12.56
N LEU A 109 -8.68 12.26 -13.66
CA LEU A 109 -10.14 12.32 -13.63
C LEU A 109 -10.75 10.95 -13.33
N HIS A 110 -11.79 10.93 -12.50
CA HIS A 110 -12.57 9.72 -12.27
C HIS A 110 -13.38 9.36 -13.51
N ARG A 111 -13.45 8.07 -13.85
CA ARG A 111 -14.09 7.59 -15.09
C ARG A 111 -15.59 7.91 -15.19
N GLU A 112 -16.31 7.84 -14.07
CA GLU A 112 -17.78 7.95 -14.02
C GLU A 112 -18.28 9.21 -13.29
N LEU A 113 -17.42 9.82 -12.49
CA LEU A 113 -17.80 10.91 -11.59
C LEU A 113 -17.11 12.16 -12.12
N ASN A 114 -17.81 13.28 -12.10
CA ASN A 114 -17.22 14.58 -12.46
C ASN A 114 -16.34 15.08 -11.31
N CYS A 115 -15.26 14.35 -11.01
CA CYS A 115 -14.31 14.68 -9.96
C CYS A 115 -12.89 14.26 -10.31
N VAL A 116 -11.92 14.94 -9.71
CA VAL A 116 -10.50 14.66 -9.83
C VAL A 116 -9.97 13.97 -8.57
N SER A 117 -9.04 13.03 -8.77
CA SER A 117 -8.29 12.38 -7.70
C SER A 117 -7.31 13.38 -7.07
N ILE A 118 -7.38 13.60 -5.76
CA ILE A 118 -6.53 14.57 -5.07
C ILE A 118 -5.75 13.93 -3.92
N CYS A 119 -4.59 14.48 -3.60
CA CYS A 119 -3.92 14.23 -2.34
C CYS A 119 -4.39 15.25 -1.30
N ILE A 120 -4.57 14.78 -0.07
CA ILE A 120 -5.04 15.57 1.07
C ILE A 120 -3.90 15.64 2.09
N ASN A 121 -3.63 16.83 2.61
CA ASN A 121 -2.74 16.97 3.75
C ASN A 121 -3.36 16.23 4.96
N PRO A 122 -2.66 15.31 5.63
CA PRO A 122 -3.19 14.60 6.80
C PRO A 122 -3.82 15.51 7.86
N ASN A 123 -3.25 16.71 8.08
CA ASN A 123 -3.74 17.70 9.05
C ASN A 123 -5.05 18.40 8.63
N ASP A 124 -5.40 18.33 7.35
CA ASP A 124 -6.55 19.00 6.75
C ASP A 124 -7.80 18.09 6.68
N LEU A 125 -7.70 16.82 7.11
CA LEU A 125 -8.78 15.83 6.98
C LEU A 125 -10.08 16.24 7.65
N ASP A 126 -10.02 16.97 8.77
CA ASP A 126 -11.22 17.49 9.45
C ASP A 126 -11.99 18.52 8.63
N SER A 127 -11.31 19.22 7.71
CA SER A 127 -11.91 20.21 6.82
C SER A 127 -12.25 19.66 5.45
N PHE A 128 -11.96 18.39 5.18
CA PHE A 128 -12.22 17.79 3.89
C PHE A 128 -13.72 17.82 3.56
N SER A 129 -14.02 18.10 2.29
CA SER A 129 -15.35 17.93 1.71
C SER A 129 -15.22 17.45 0.27
N LEU A 130 -16.30 16.87 -0.26
CA LEU A 130 -16.30 16.38 -1.64
C LEU A 130 -16.07 17.49 -2.69
N GLU A 131 -16.32 18.76 -2.35
CA GLU A 131 -16.08 19.92 -3.22
C GLU A 131 -14.61 20.09 -3.58
N TRP A 132 -13.69 19.60 -2.74
CA TRP A 132 -12.26 19.64 -3.02
C TRP A 132 -11.88 18.82 -4.26
N THR A 133 -12.78 17.95 -4.71
CA THR A 133 -12.59 17.08 -5.87
C THR A 133 -13.18 17.67 -7.15
N ASP A 134 -13.73 18.89 -7.12
CA ASP A 134 -14.30 19.53 -8.30
C ASP A 134 -13.22 19.78 -9.39
N PRO A 135 -13.39 19.31 -10.64
CA PRO A 135 -12.36 19.46 -11.67
C PRO A 135 -11.99 20.91 -12.02
N SER A 136 -12.86 21.88 -11.74
CA SER A 136 -12.64 23.30 -12.03
C SER A 136 -11.95 24.06 -10.88
N SER A 137 -12.02 23.54 -9.65
CA SER A 137 -11.55 24.25 -8.45
C SER A 137 -10.97 23.32 -7.37
N PHE A 138 -10.38 22.21 -7.77
CA PHE A 138 -9.90 21.19 -6.83
C PHE A 138 -8.85 21.72 -5.85
N LYS A 139 -8.80 21.13 -4.65
CA LYS A 139 -7.76 21.38 -3.65
C LYS A 139 -6.86 20.17 -3.55
N HIS A 140 -5.63 20.29 -4.06
CA HIS A 140 -4.62 19.24 -4.03
C HIS A 140 -3.45 19.65 -3.14
N TYR A 141 -2.99 18.74 -2.28
CA TYR A 141 -1.81 18.94 -1.48
C TYR A 141 -0.56 18.54 -2.28
N ASP A 142 0.26 19.50 -2.69
CA ASP A 142 1.42 19.26 -3.56
C ASP A 142 2.58 18.53 -2.88
N ASP A 143 2.75 18.73 -1.59
CA ASP A 143 3.82 18.14 -0.78
C ASP A 143 3.53 16.71 -0.31
N TRP A 144 2.61 16.02 -1.00
CA TRP A 144 2.17 14.68 -0.66
C TRP A 144 3.28 13.63 -0.76
N ASN A 145 4.28 13.82 -1.63
CA ASN A 145 5.34 12.83 -1.88
C ASN A 145 6.56 12.96 -0.95
N LYS A 146 6.43 13.65 0.19
CA LYS A 146 7.50 13.74 1.19
C LYS A 146 7.68 12.41 1.92
N PHE A 147 8.90 12.15 2.39
CA PHE A 147 9.23 10.97 3.17
C PHE A 147 10.49 11.15 4.02
N GLU A 148 10.66 10.26 5.00
CA GLU A 148 11.88 10.13 5.79
C GLU A 148 12.36 8.67 5.77
N ILE A 149 13.63 8.46 5.40
CA ILE A 149 14.20 7.12 5.24
C ILE A 149 14.26 6.41 6.60
N GLY A 150 13.71 5.20 6.65
CA GLY A 150 13.70 4.37 7.85
C GLY A 150 12.55 4.67 8.83
N GLU A 151 11.72 5.68 8.55
CA GLU A 151 10.58 6.07 9.40
C GLU A 151 9.60 4.90 9.59
N ALA A 152 9.43 4.04 8.59
CA ALA A 152 8.49 2.92 8.64
C ALA A 152 9.11 1.58 9.08
N ASP A 153 10.40 1.53 9.41
CA ASP A 153 11.12 0.27 9.64
C ASP A 153 10.62 -0.49 10.87
N GLU A 154 10.35 0.21 11.98
CA GLU A 154 9.87 -0.42 13.21
C GLU A 154 8.52 -1.12 12.99
N LEU A 155 7.57 -0.40 12.38
CA LEU A 155 6.25 -0.95 12.06
C LEU A 155 6.39 -2.14 11.10
N ALA A 156 7.23 -2.02 10.07
CA ALA A 156 7.43 -3.06 9.07
C ALA A 156 8.00 -4.35 9.67
N LEU A 157 9.01 -4.24 10.53
CA LEU A 157 9.62 -5.38 11.23
C LEU A 157 8.62 -6.07 12.17
N LYS A 158 7.88 -5.29 12.95
CA LYS A 158 6.84 -5.80 13.85
C LYS A 158 5.70 -6.47 13.09
N ALA A 159 5.29 -5.87 11.99
CA ALA A 159 4.21 -6.38 11.15
C ALA A 159 4.60 -7.72 10.51
N ILE A 160 5.79 -7.82 9.92
CA ILE A 160 6.24 -9.07 9.27
C ILE A 160 6.48 -10.20 10.27
N GLU A 161 6.85 -9.89 11.50
CA GLU A 161 6.96 -10.87 12.59
C GLU A 161 5.60 -11.45 12.99
N ILE A 162 4.58 -10.60 13.12
CA ILE A 162 3.26 -10.97 13.64
C ILE A 162 2.35 -11.55 12.54
N VAL A 163 2.31 -10.91 11.37
CA VAL A 163 1.44 -11.31 10.26
C VAL A 163 2.11 -12.39 9.40
N GLY A 164 3.42 -12.30 9.23
CA GLY A 164 4.15 -13.10 8.26
C GLY A 164 4.17 -12.49 6.86
N ARG A 165 4.58 -13.31 5.89
CA ARG A 165 4.78 -12.94 4.48
C ARG A 165 3.47 -12.96 3.68
N TYR A 166 3.50 -12.41 2.46
CA TYR A 166 2.38 -12.46 1.54
C TYR A 166 2.00 -13.91 1.21
N PRO A 167 0.72 -14.33 1.35
CA PRO A 167 0.30 -15.72 1.23
C PRO A 167 0.12 -16.20 -0.23
N GLY A 168 0.17 -15.31 -1.22
CA GLY A 168 -0.03 -15.66 -2.62
C GLY A 168 1.08 -16.55 -3.21
N PRO A 169 0.88 -17.06 -4.44
CA PRO A 169 1.78 -18.03 -5.06
C PRO A 169 3.06 -17.35 -5.57
N TYR A 170 3.85 -16.77 -4.67
CA TYR A 170 5.27 -16.59 -4.95
C TYR A 170 5.85 -17.99 -4.96
N LYS A 171 5.89 -18.61 -6.15
CA LYS A 171 6.83 -19.70 -6.42
C LYS A 171 8.15 -19.14 -5.95
N ARG A 172 8.65 -19.63 -4.81
CA ARG A 172 10.07 -19.52 -4.50
C ARG A 172 10.72 -19.90 -5.83
N ARG A 173 11.55 -19.02 -6.41
CA ARG A 173 12.58 -19.51 -7.31
C ARG A 173 13.40 -20.42 -6.42
N GLY A 174 12.94 -21.65 -6.24
CA GLY A 174 13.68 -22.70 -5.60
C GLY A 174 14.98 -22.67 -6.36
N ARG A 175 16.07 -22.39 -5.65
CA ARG A 175 17.42 -22.47 -6.20
C ARG A 175 17.42 -23.79 -6.96
N ARG A 176 17.47 -23.74 -8.30
CA ARG A 176 17.28 -24.95 -9.10
C ARG A 176 18.29 -25.96 -8.55
N LYS A 177 17.83 -27.13 -8.10
CA LYS A 177 18.75 -28.17 -7.59
C LYS A 177 19.74 -28.60 -8.67
N HIS A 178 19.38 -28.35 -9.93
CA HIS A 178 20.17 -28.64 -11.11
C HIS A 178 20.38 -27.38 -11.95
N PRO A 179 21.52 -27.24 -12.65
CA PRO A 179 21.74 -26.23 -13.68
C PRO A 179 20.62 -26.22 -14.74
N SER A 180 20.49 -25.16 -15.53
CA SER A 180 19.55 -25.18 -16.66
C SER A 180 19.89 -26.32 -17.64
N VAL A 181 18.90 -26.78 -18.41
CA VAL A 181 19.13 -27.76 -19.49
C VAL A 181 20.21 -27.25 -20.45
N ASP A 182 20.20 -25.95 -20.77
CA ASP A 182 21.21 -25.31 -21.62
C ASP A 182 22.61 -25.38 -21.00
N GLU A 183 22.74 -25.12 -19.69
CA GLU A 183 24.02 -25.26 -18.98
C GLU A 183 24.51 -26.72 -18.97
N MET A 184 23.59 -27.69 -18.84
CA MET A 184 23.91 -29.10 -18.89
C MET A 184 24.35 -29.54 -20.29
N ILE A 185 23.65 -29.08 -21.34
CA ILE A 185 24.01 -29.32 -22.75
C ILE A 185 25.37 -28.70 -23.04
N MET A 186 25.59 -27.45 -22.67
CA MET A 186 26.87 -26.76 -22.91
C MET A 186 28.02 -27.41 -22.14
N LYS A 187 27.77 -27.89 -20.92
CA LYS A 187 28.75 -28.68 -20.16
C LYS A 187 29.07 -30.00 -20.86
N TRP A 188 28.08 -30.67 -21.44
CA TRP A 188 28.27 -31.93 -22.15
C TRP A 188 29.00 -31.74 -23.48
N LEU A 189 28.63 -30.73 -24.27
CA LEU A 189 29.30 -30.34 -25.52
C LEU A 189 30.77 -29.95 -25.28
N ARG A 190 31.05 -29.16 -24.24
CA ARG A 190 32.43 -28.84 -23.85
C ARG A 190 33.22 -30.10 -23.52
N LYS A 191 32.63 -31.02 -22.75
CA LYS A 191 33.27 -32.29 -22.40
C LYS A 191 33.54 -33.11 -23.66
N PHE A 192 32.59 -33.23 -24.58
CA PHE A 192 32.75 -33.98 -25.83
C PHE A 192 33.87 -33.42 -26.72
N ASN A 193 33.96 -32.10 -26.83
CA ASN A 193 35.02 -31.44 -27.60
C ASN A 193 36.41 -31.59 -26.95
N SER A 194 36.49 -31.79 -25.64
CA SER A 194 37.76 -32.08 -24.95
C SER A 194 38.20 -33.55 -25.05
N PHE A 195 37.33 -34.47 -25.49
CA PHE A 195 37.67 -35.89 -25.70
C PHE A 195 38.05 -36.20 -27.16
N ASN A 196 37.68 -35.33 -28.10
CA ASN A 196 37.90 -35.50 -29.54
C ASN A 196 38.98 -34.56 -30.11
N GLY A 197 39.77 -33.90 -29.26
CA GLY A 197 40.95 -33.11 -29.62
C GLY A 197 42.16 -33.64 -28.89
#